data_AF-A0AAU6B127-F1
#
_entry.id   AF-A0AAU6B127-F1
#
_cell.length_a   1.000
_cell.length_b   1.000
_cell.length_c   1.000
_cell.angle_alpha   90.00
_cell.angle_beta   90.00
_cell.angle_gamma   90.00
#
_symmetry.space_group_name_H-M   'P 1'
#
loop_
_entity.id
_entity.type
_entity.pdbx_description
1 polymer ?
#
loop_
_entity_poly.entity_id
_entity_poly.type
_entity_poly.pdbx_seq_one_letter_code
_entity_poly.pdbx_strand_id
1 'polypeptide(L)'
;MLLTEIVTASAELAATRSRKAKTATLAAVLRAAEPAELPAVIAYLTGQTAQDRLGAGWRTLADLAVSPAAAPEVGVGEVDEALTEVAAASGAGSVKRRAEVLTALFTRLTKAEQEFLFRLVTGELRQGALEGVMVDAIAAAAELPAADVRRAFMLSGRLPVTGHAALTGGAAKLAEFRLALGRPIRPMLASPAESLDEAAAEHGHAIVEYKMDGARIQVHRQGEEVHVYTRTLREITSSVQELVDLVRALPCESVVLDGETLALADDGRPRPFQETMSRFGSTREEQVRALLLRPYFFDCLHLDGVDLLDAPLSERNVALHRVAGKHVIPGEVEPADPAAVLDAAMAAGHEGVMVKDLASPYAAGRRGRAWLKVKPVHTIDLVVLAAEWGHGRRTGTLSNLHLGARDPDGGPPIMVGKTFKGMTDELLAWQTKRFQEIETHRDNWTVHVRPEVVVEIELDGAQVSPRYPGGLALRFARVVRYRPDKTPAEADTIDTVRSLLRGDRSGEEG
;
A
#
# COMPACT_ATOMS: atom_id res chain seq x y z
N MET A 1 7.52 18.04 -27.20
CA MET A 1 6.60 17.05 -27.80
C MET A 1 5.13 17.43 -27.60
N LEU A 2 4.24 16.97 -28.48
CA LEU A 2 2.80 17.26 -28.38
C LEU A 2 2.14 16.39 -27.29
N LEU A 3 1.08 16.91 -26.65
CA LEU A 3 0.32 16.16 -25.65
C LEU A 3 -0.27 14.86 -26.25
N THR A 4 -0.71 14.89 -27.51
CA THR A 4 -1.25 13.71 -28.21
C THR A 4 -0.32 12.49 -28.16
N GLU A 5 1.01 12.68 -28.16
CA GLU A 5 1.98 11.58 -28.05
C GLU A 5 1.88 10.88 -26.68
N ILE A 6 1.64 11.64 -25.62
CA ILE A 6 1.38 11.12 -24.27
C ILE A 6 0.04 10.39 -24.21
N VAL A 7 -0.99 10.92 -24.88
CA VAL A 7 -2.31 10.30 -24.96
C VAL A 7 -2.23 8.95 -25.67
N THR A 8 -1.51 8.87 -26.79
CA THR A 8 -1.27 7.62 -27.52
C THR A 8 -0.52 6.62 -26.67
N ALA A 9 0.59 7.03 -26.02
CA ALA A 9 1.34 6.15 -25.13
C ALA A 9 0.47 5.64 -23.97
N SER A 10 -0.33 6.50 -23.34
CA SER A 10 -1.31 6.12 -22.29
C SER A 10 -2.29 5.05 -22.78
N ALA A 11 -2.82 5.19 -24.00
CA ALA A 11 -3.73 4.21 -24.58
C ALA A 11 -3.04 2.85 -24.83
N GLU A 12 -1.81 2.84 -25.33
CA GLU A 12 -1.02 1.61 -25.50
C GLU A 12 -0.75 0.89 -24.17
N LEU A 13 -0.42 1.67 -23.13
CA LEU A 13 -0.18 1.15 -21.78
C LEU A 13 -1.44 0.51 -21.19
N ALA A 14 -2.61 1.08 -21.48
CA ALA A 14 -3.89 0.52 -21.07
C ALA A 14 -4.25 -0.75 -21.86
N ALA A 15 -3.87 -0.84 -23.14
CA ALA A 15 -4.19 -1.96 -24.02
C ALA A 15 -3.35 -3.23 -23.76
N THR A 16 -2.17 -3.10 -23.14
CA THR A 16 -1.25 -4.23 -22.92
C THR A 16 -1.17 -4.70 -21.47
N ARG A 17 -1.04 -6.01 -21.27
CA ARG A 17 -0.73 -6.63 -19.97
C ARG A 17 0.77 -6.87 -19.76
N SER A 18 1.57 -6.77 -20.82
CA SER A 18 2.99 -7.07 -20.78
C SER A 18 3.78 -5.95 -20.12
N ARG A 19 4.35 -6.20 -18.94
CA ARG A 19 5.25 -5.24 -18.27
C ARG A 19 6.39 -4.81 -19.18
N LYS A 20 6.99 -5.77 -19.91
CA LYS A 20 8.08 -5.51 -20.85
C LYS A 20 7.65 -4.55 -21.98
N ALA A 21 6.46 -4.75 -22.55
CA ALA A 21 5.93 -3.85 -23.56
C ALA A 21 5.69 -2.43 -23.00
N LYS A 22 5.11 -2.33 -21.80
CA LYS A 22 4.91 -1.04 -21.12
C LYS A 22 6.22 -0.30 -20.89
N THR A 23 7.23 -1.01 -20.37
CA THR A 23 8.57 -0.43 -20.16
C THR A 23 9.18 0.08 -21.47
N ALA A 24 9.03 -0.67 -22.57
CA ALA A 24 9.55 -0.25 -23.87
C ALA A 24 8.85 1.01 -24.42
N THR A 25 7.51 1.06 -24.38
CA THR A 25 6.73 2.25 -24.79
C THR A 25 7.15 3.47 -23.97
N LEU A 26 7.19 3.35 -22.63
CA LEU A 26 7.59 4.45 -21.76
C LEU A 26 9.01 4.92 -22.05
N ALA A 27 9.97 4.00 -22.20
CA ALA A 27 11.36 4.34 -22.48
C ALA A 27 11.53 5.04 -23.84
N ALA A 28 10.70 4.70 -24.84
CA ALA A 28 10.69 5.39 -26.12
C ALA A 28 10.22 6.84 -25.98
N VAL A 29 9.11 7.08 -25.26
CA VAL A 29 8.61 8.44 -25.00
C VAL A 29 9.63 9.27 -24.22
N LEU A 30 10.25 8.69 -23.18
CA LEU A 30 11.26 9.39 -22.38
C LEU A 30 12.50 9.80 -23.19
N ARG A 31 12.90 9.00 -24.20
CA ARG A 31 14.02 9.34 -25.09
C ARG A 31 13.66 10.42 -26.12
N ALA A 32 12.40 10.55 -26.47
CA ALA A 32 11.91 11.56 -27.42
C ALA A 32 11.61 12.91 -26.76
N ALA A 33 11.42 12.94 -25.44
CA ALA A 33 11.11 14.15 -24.69
C ALA A 33 12.35 15.05 -24.50
N GLU A 34 12.15 16.35 -24.63
CA GLU A 34 13.19 17.33 -24.29
C GLU A 34 13.45 17.37 -22.78
N PRO A 35 14.67 17.72 -22.32
CA PRO A 35 15.00 17.73 -20.89
C PRO A 35 14.02 18.53 -20.01
N ALA A 36 13.52 19.65 -20.51
CA ALA A 36 12.56 20.50 -19.81
C ALA A 36 11.18 19.86 -19.66
N GLU A 37 10.82 18.92 -20.55
CA GLU A 37 9.51 18.26 -20.56
C GLU A 37 9.48 17.01 -19.66
N LEU A 38 10.65 16.42 -19.39
CA LEU A 38 10.77 15.16 -18.65
C LEU A 38 9.97 15.10 -17.35
N PRO A 39 9.98 16.12 -16.47
CA PRO A 39 9.22 16.04 -15.22
C PRO A 39 7.71 15.86 -15.46
N ALA A 40 7.14 16.64 -16.40
CA ALA A 40 5.73 16.56 -16.76
C ALA A 40 5.40 15.23 -17.44
N VAL A 41 6.22 14.79 -18.40
CA VAL A 41 6.06 13.49 -19.09
C VAL A 41 6.03 12.33 -18.09
N ILE A 42 6.98 12.29 -17.16
CA ILE A 42 7.06 11.25 -16.13
C ILE A 42 5.83 11.28 -15.22
N ALA A 43 5.41 12.47 -14.78
CA ALA A 43 4.23 12.60 -13.93
C ALA A 43 2.97 12.11 -14.66
N TYR A 44 2.73 12.59 -15.89
CA TYR A 44 1.51 12.28 -16.64
C TYR A 44 1.40 10.79 -16.95
N LEU A 45 2.51 10.16 -17.36
CA LEU A 45 2.57 8.73 -17.63
C LEU A 45 2.62 7.85 -16.37
N THR A 46 2.69 8.44 -15.18
CA THR A 46 2.44 7.75 -13.90
C THR A 46 1.07 8.08 -13.30
N GLY A 47 0.25 8.87 -14.01
CA GLY A 47 -1.10 9.23 -13.60
C GLY A 47 -1.16 10.32 -12.53
N GLN A 48 -0.13 11.17 -12.48
CA GLN A 48 -0.03 12.31 -11.57
C GLN A 48 0.24 13.59 -12.36
N THR A 49 -0.09 14.73 -11.79
CA THR A 49 0.39 16.03 -12.28
C THR A 49 1.78 16.31 -11.70
N ALA A 50 2.59 17.13 -12.36
CA ALA A 50 3.89 17.52 -11.79
C ALA A 50 3.72 18.40 -10.55
N GLN A 51 2.58 19.06 -10.44
CA GLN A 51 2.13 19.88 -9.32
C GLN A 51 1.44 19.01 -8.25
N ASP A 52 1.64 19.33 -6.97
CA ASP A 52 1.09 18.53 -5.86
C ASP A 52 -0.42 18.72 -5.67
N ARG A 53 -0.91 19.97 -5.70
CA ARG A 53 -2.33 20.31 -5.56
C ARG A 53 -2.74 21.39 -6.54
N LEU A 54 -3.63 21.04 -7.47
CA LEU A 54 -4.19 21.99 -8.43
C LEU A 54 -5.32 22.86 -7.85
N GLY A 55 -6.03 22.36 -6.83
CA GLY A 55 -7.21 23.04 -6.30
C GLY A 55 -8.38 23.13 -7.30
N ALA A 56 -8.35 22.32 -8.37
CA ALA A 56 -9.43 22.12 -9.32
C ALA A 56 -9.94 20.68 -9.14
N GLY A 57 -11.21 20.53 -8.78
CA GLY A 57 -11.85 19.23 -8.61
C GLY A 57 -12.67 18.83 -9.82
N TRP A 58 -13.29 17.65 -9.74
CA TRP A 58 -14.22 17.14 -10.75
C TRP A 58 -15.21 18.19 -11.26
N ARG A 59 -15.83 18.92 -10.32
CA ARG A 59 -16.86 19.92 -10.66
C ARG A 59 -16.31 21.05 -11.53
N THR A 60 -15.13 21.57 -11.21
CA THR A 60 -14.48 22.64 -12.00
C THR A 60 -14.26 22.20 -13.45
N LEU A 61 -13.84 20.96 -13.66
CA LEU A 61 -13.59 20.42 -14.99
C LEU A 61 -14.88 20.08 -15.75
N ALA A 62 -15.86 19.49 -15.05
CA ALA A 62 -17.15 19.15 -15.65
C ALA A 62 -17.92 20.40 -16.12
N ASP A 63 -17.78 21.52 -15.40
CA ASP A 63 -18.45 22.78 -15.70
C ASP A 63 -17.79 23.56 -16.87
N LEU A 64 -16.61 23.16 -17.37
CA LEU A 64 -15.93 23.88 -18.46
C LEU A 64 -16.75 23.87 -19.76
N ALA A 65 -17.43 22.75 -20.06
CA ALA A 65 -18.32 22.58 -21.22
C ALA A 65 -17.78 23.15 -22.55
N VAL A 66 -16.49 22.92 -22.86
CA VAL A 66 -15.84 23.43 -24.08
C VAL A 66 -15.87 22.43 -25.23
N SER A 67 -16.00 22.94 -26.46
CA SER A 67 -15.88 22.12 -27.68
C SER A 67 -14.43 21.69 -27.91
N PRO A 68 -14.16 20.43 -28.32
CA PRO A 68 -12.81 19.99 -28.65
C PRO A 68 -12.26 20.60 -29.94
N ALA A 69 -10.94 20.79 -29.98
CA ALA A 69 -10.21 21.16 -31.19
C ALA A 69 -10.19 20.01 -32.22
N ALA A 70 -10.05 20.35 -33.50
CA ALA A 70 -10.07 19.38 -34.60
C ALA A 70 -8.76 18.61 -34.77
N ALA A 71 -7.63 19.21 -34.38
CA ALA A 71 -6.30 18.65 -34.52
C ALA A 71 -5.45 18.95 -33.27
N PRO A 72 -4.48 18.09 -32.93
CA PRO A 72 -3.61 18.30 -31.79
C PRO A 72 -2.59 19.41 -32.08
N GLU A 73 -2.52 20.40 -31.22
CA GLU A 73 -1.59 21.54 -31.34
C GLU A 73 -0.86 21.91 -30.05
N VAL A 74 -1.27 21.35 -28.91
CA VAL A 74 -0.77 21.75 -27.59
C VAL A 74 0.41 20.87 -27.15
N GLY A 75 1.52 21.50 -26.78
CA GLY A 75 2.70 20.82 -26.24
C GLY A 75 2.55 20.38 -24.78
N VAL A 76 3.35 19.40 -24.35
CA VAL A 76 3.41 18.97 -22.93
C VAL A 76 3.83 20.11 -22.00
N GLY A 77 4.80 20.94 -22.43
CA GLY A 77 5.24 22.12 -21.68
C GLY A 77 4.13 23.14 -21.47
N GLU A 78 3.34 23.45 -22.50
CA GLU A 78 2.19 24.38 -22.39
C GLU A 78 1.15 23.88 -21.37
N VAL A 79 0.89 22.56 -21.34
CA VAL A 79 0.00 21.96 -20.35
C VAL A 79 0.57 22.13 -18.94
N ASP A 80 1.85 21.84 -18.74
CA ASP A 80 2.50 21.94 -17.44
C ASP A 80 2.54 23.39 -16.91
N GLU A 81 2.78 24.37 -17.78
CA GLU A 81 2.71 25.79 -17.47
C GLU A 81 1.30 26.20 -17.03
N ALA A 82 0.27 25.80 -17.78
CA ALA A 82 -1.12 26.08 -17.44
C ALA A 82 -1.52 25.43 -16.11
N LEU A 83 -1.13 24.19 -15.86
CA LEU A 83 -1.39 23.51 -14.58
C LEU A 83 -0.62 24.15 -13.41
N THR A 84 0.59 24.64 -13.65
CA THR A 84 1.37 25.42 -12.67
C THR A 84 0.64 26.71 -12.30
N GLU A 85 0.08 27.41 -13.28
CA GLU A 85 -0.70 28.62 -13.04
C GLU A 85 -1.98 28.33 -12.24
N VAL A 86 -2.67 27.24 -12.56
CA VAL A 86 -3.85 26.75 -11.82
C VAL A 86 -3.51 26.45 -10.36
N ALA A 87 -2.38 25.79 -10.11
CA ALA A 87 -1.91 25.46 -8.77
C ALA A 87 -1.52 26.71 -7.96
N ALA A 88 -0.90 27.70 -8.60
CA ALA A 88 -0.46 28.93 -7.96
C ALA A 88 -1.63 29.89 -7.61
N ALA A 89 -2.77 29.77 -8.30
CA ALA A 89 -3.94 30.60 -8.01
C ALA A 89 -4.42 30.39 -6.57
N SER A 90 -4.44 31.46 -5.78
CA SER A 90 -4.85 31.45 -4.37
C SER A 90 -5.64 32.71 -3.99
N GLY A 91 -6.30 32.71 -2.84
CA GLY A 91 -7.09 33.84 -2.35
C GLY A 91 -8.43 34.05 -3.07
N ALA A 92 -9.01 35.24 -2.87
CA ALA A 92 -10.29 35.62 -3.47
C ALA A 92 -10.20 35.65 -5.01
N GLY A 93 -11.14 34.98 -5.69
CA GLY A 93 -11.15 34.89 -7.17
C GLY A 93 -10.31 33.75 -7.76
N SER A 94 -9.53 33.02 -6.95
CA SER A 94 -8.76 31.84 -7.40
C SER A 94 -9.57 30.82 -8.19
N VAL A 95 -10.80 30.51 -7.76
CA VAL A 95 -11.69 29.58 -8.47
C VAL A 95 -11.97 30.05 -9.90
N LYS A 96 -12.26 31.35 -10.07
CA LYS A 96 -12.51 31.94 -11.39
C LYS A 96 -11.25 31.90 -12.25
N ARG A 97 -10.09 32.26 -11.69
CA ARG A 97 -8.81 32.21 -12.43
C ARG A 97 -8.48 30.80 -12.91
N ARG A 98 -8.63 29.79 -12.04
CA ARG A 98 -8.43 28.38 -12.41
C ARG A 98 -9.36 27.97 -13.56
N ALA A 99 -10.64 28.35 -13.50
CA ALA A 99 -11.59 28.07 -14.57
C ALA A 99 -11.20 28.75 -15.89
N GLU A 100 -10.75 30.02 -15.87
CA GLU A 100 -10.30 30.74 -17.07
C GLU A 100 -9.11 30.05 -17.74
N VAL A 101 -8.09 29.69 -16.96
CA VAL A 101 -6.88 29.02 -17.47
C VAL A 101 -7.23 27.64 -18.05
N LEU A 102 -8.03 26.85 -17.31
CA LEU A 102 -8.46 25.53 -17.76
C LEU A 102 -9.36 25.60 -19.00
N THR A 103 -10.27 26.58 -19.10
CA THR A 103 -11.08 26.80 -20.31
C THR A 103 -10.17 27.10 -21.50
N ALA A 104 -9.24 28.04 -21.36
CA ALA A 104 -8.33 28.43 -22.44
C ALA A 104 -7.47 27.24 -22.93
N LEU A 105 -7.00 26.40 -22.00
CA LEU A 105 -6.29 25.17 -22.32
C LEU A 105 -7.21 24.16 -23.03
N PHE A 106 -8.33 23.77 -22.41
CA PHE A 106 -9.18 22.69 -22.91
C PHE A 106 -9.81 23.02 -24.27
N THR A 107 -10.09 24.28 -24.61
CA THR A 107 -10.59 24.68 -25.94
C THR A 107 -9.62 24.31 -27.07
N ARG A 108 -8.32 24.24 -26.80
CA ARG A 108 -7.27 23.89 -27.78
C ARG A 108 -6.98 22.39 -27.84
N LEU A 109 -7.54 21.60 -26.93
CA LEU A 109 -7.32 20.16 -26.86
C LEU A 109 -8.31 19.40 -27.74
N THR A 110 -7.83 18.36 -28.41
CA THR A 110 -8.69 17.38 -29.07
C THR A 110 -9.51 16.60 -28.05
N LYS A 111 -10.54 15.87 -28.50
CA LYS A 111 -11.41 15.09 -27.61
C LYS A 111 -10.63 14.09 -26.74
N ALA A 112 -9.67 13.37 -27.35
CA ALA A 112 -8.86 12.39 -26.63
C ALA A 112 -7.93 13.04 -25.60
N GLU A 113 -7.38 14.22 -25.91
CA GLU A 113 -6.56 15.01 -24.98
C GLU A 113 -7.36 15.58 -23.82
N GLN A 114 -8.58 16.07 -24.07
CA GLN A 114 -9.49 16.51 -23.01
C GLN A 114 -9.85 15.36 -22.07
N GLU A 115 -10.24 14.20 -22.61
CA GLU A 115 -10.56 13.00 -21.82
C GLU A 115 -9.36 12.52 -21.00
N PHE A 116 -8.16 12.53 -21.59
CA PHE A 116 -6.92 12.19 -20.90
C PHE A 116 -6.65 13.15 -19.74
N LEU A 117 -6.61 14.46 -20.01
CA LEU A 117 -6.26 15.47 -19.01
C LEU A 117 -7.29 15.55 -17.90
N PHE A 118 -8.57 15.40 -18.24
CA PHE A 118 -9.65 15.30 -17.26
C PHE A 118 -9.40 14.15 -16.27
N ARG A 119 -9.12 12.95 -16.79
CA ARG A 119 -8.83 11.76 -15.96
C ARG A 119 -7.52 11.87 -15.21
N LEU A 120 -6.53 12.58 -15.75
CA LEU A 120 -5.27 12.84 -15.08
C LEU A 120 -5.49 13.75 -13.85
N VAL A 121 -6.18 14.87 -14.02
CA VAL A 121 -6.44 15.85 -12.96
C VAL A 121 -7.36 15.28 -11.88
N THR A 122 -8.33 14.43 -12.24
CA THR A 122 -9.21 13.77 -11.27
C THR A 122 -8.59 12.54 -10.60
N GLY A 123 -7.41 12.08 -11.04
CA GLY A 123 -6.73 10.89 -10.51
C GLY A 123 -7.34 9.56 -10.98
N GLU A 124 -8.06 9.56 -12.10
CA GLU A 124 -8.81 8.42 -12.65
C GLU A 124 -8.22 7.84 -13.96
N LEU A 125 -6.99 8.19 -14.30
CA LEU A 125 -6.35 7.78 -15.56
C LEU A 125 -6.22 6.26 -15.73
N ARG A 126 -5.97 5.52 -14.63
CA ARG A 126 -6.01 4.02 -14.59
C ARG A 126 -5.31 3.29 -15.76
N GLN A 127 -4.22 3.84 -16.30
CA GLN A 127 -3.48 3.31 -17.46
C GLN A 127 -2.58 2.10 -17.15
N GLY A 128 -2.51 1.67 -15.89
CA GLY A 128 -1.71 0.52 -15.47
C GLY A 128 -0.20 0.73 -15.61
N ALA A 129 0.26 1.98 -15.67
CA ALA A 129 1.67 2.39 -15.57
C ALA A 129 1.95 2.80 -14.12
N LEU A 130 2.30 1.80 -13.31
CA LEU A 130 2.68 2.02 -11.92
C LEU A 130 4.09 2.60 -11.85
N GLU A 131 4.41 3.33 -10.79
CA GLU A 131 5.74 3.93 -10.55
C GLU A 131 6.88 2.92 -10.77
N GLY A 132 6.70 1.66 -10.35
CA GLY A 132 7.72 0.63 -10.56
C GLY A 132 7.99 0.31 -12.04
N VAL A 133 7.00 0.41 -12.93
CA VAL A 133 7.19 0.24 -14.38
C VAL A 133 7.93 1.46 -14.96
N MET A 134 7.56 2.66 -14.50
CA MET A 134 8.22 3.90 -14.92
C MET A 134 9.69 3.94 -14.47
N VAL A 135 10.01 3.46 -13.27
CA VAL A 135 11.40 3.32 -12.80
C VAL A 135 12.22 2.42 -13.73
N ASP A 136 11.67 1.27 -14.13
CA ASP A 136 12.35 0.38 -15.09
C ASP A 136 12.48 1.05 -16.48
N ALA A 137 11.52 1.88 -16.88
CA ALA A 137 11.57 2.64 -18.13
C ALA A 137 12.61 3.77 -18.12
N ILE A 138 12.72 4.51 -17.01
CA ILE A 138 13.77 5.51 -16.79
C ILE A 138 15.14 4.83 -16.85
N ALA A 139 15.31 3.70 -16.17
CA ALA A 139 16.54 2.93 -16.19
C ALA A 139 16.90 2.48 -17.62
N ALA A 140 15.92 1.97 -18.39
CA ALA A 140 16.12 1.55 -19.77
C ALA A 140 16.38 2.71 -20.75
N ALA A 141 15.79 3.88 -20.51
CA ALA A 141 15.98 5.08 -21.34
C ALA A 141 17.32 5.77 -21.06
N ALA A 142 17.76 5.79 -19.79
CA ALA A 142 19.03 6.37 -19.37
C ALA A 142 20.22 5.38 -19.45
N GLU A 143 19.96 4.11 -19.81
CA GLU A 143 20.97 3.03 -19.83
C GLU A 143 21.67 2.81 -18.48
N LEU A 144 20.90 2.91 -17.39
CA LEU A 144 21.38 2.78 -16.02
C LEU A 144 20.87 1.49 -15.35
N PRO A 145 21.58 0.96 -14.34
CA PRO A 145 21.02 -0.08 -13.49
C PRO A 145 19.72 0.39 -12.81
N ALA A 146 18.66 -0.42 -12.90
CA ALA A 146 17.38 -0.07 -12.27
C ALA A 146 17.48 0.04 -10.73
N ALA A 147 18.49 -0.58 -10.12
CA ALA A 147 18.78 -0.42 -8.70
C ALA A 147 19.16 1.03 -8.34
N ASP A 148 19.94 1.69 -9.18
CA ASP A 148 20.43 3.06 -8.93
C ASP A 148 19.29 4.08 -9.06
N VAL A 149 18.46 3.92 -10.11
CA VAL A 149 17.25 4.75 -10.28
C VAL A 149 16.28 4.56 -9.10
N ARG A 150 16.09 3.31 -8.64
CA ARG A 150 15.27 3.04 -7.44
C ARG A 150 15.83 3.70 -6.20
N ARG A 151 17.13 3.61 -5.96
CA ARG A 151 17.81 4.24 -4.81
C ARG A 151 17.62 5.76 -4.86
N ALA A 152 17.87 6.37 -6.00
CA ALA A 152 17.68 7.80 -6.17
C ALA A 152 16.22 8.23 -5.98
N PHE A 153 15.25 7.44 -6.47
CA PHE A 153 13.82 7.71 -6.26
C PHE A 153 13.40 7.58 -4.79
N MET A 154 13.94 6.59 -4.10
CA MET A 154 13.77 6.42 -2.67
C MET A 154 14.21 7.67 -1.89
N LEU A 155 15.35 8.27 -2.25
CA LEU A 155 15.96 9.40 -1.56
C LEU A 155 15.37 10.75 -1.99
N SER A 156 15.01 10.89 -3.27
CA SER A 156 14.38 12.11 -3.79
C SER A 156 12.91 12.23 -3.35
N GLY A 157 12.24 11.10 -3.13
CA GLY A 157 10.79 11.02 -2.88
C GLY A 157 9.93 11.38 -4.10
N ARG A 158 10.51 11.81 -5.22
CA ARG A 158 9.80 12.37 -6.38
C ARG A 158 10.33 11.78 -7.68
N LEU A 159 9.53 10.93 -8.32
CA LEU A 159 9.94 10.23 -9.53
C LEU A 159 10.25 11.16 -10.72
N PRO A 160 9.50 12.26 -10.95
CA PRO A 160 9.84 13.25 -11.97
C PRO A 160 11.25 13.82 -11.81
N VAL A 161 11.63 14.16 -10.57
CA VAL A 161 12.95 14.71 -10.25
C VAL A 161 14.05 13.66 -10.47
N THR A 162 13.81 12.41 -10.05
CA THR A 162 14.76 11.32 -10.29
C THR A 162 14.93 11.00 -11.76
N GLY A 163 13.85 10.93 -12.53
CA GLY A 163 13.94 10.61 -13.95
C GLY A 163 14.60 11.71 -14.77
N HIS A 164 14.33 12.98 -14.45
CA HIS A 164 15.06 14.11 -15.04
C HIS A 164 16.56 14.02 -14.74
N ALA A 165 16.94 13.78 -13.49
CA ALA A 165 18.35 13.60 -13.11
C ALA A 165 19.01 12.40 -13.83
N ALA A 166 18.32 11.27 -13.93
CA ALA A 166 18.82 10.08 -14.63
C ALA A 166 19.09 10.35 -16.12
N LEU A 167 18.14 11.00 -16.80
CA LEU A 167 18.18 11.18 -18.25
C LEU A 167 19.08 12.34 -18.70
N THR A 168 19.34 13.31 -17.83
CA THR A 168 20.16 14.49 -18.17
C THR A 168 21.61 14.39 -17.68
N GLY A 169 21.87 13.65 -16.59
CA GLY A 169 23.22 13.54 -16.03
C GLY A 169 23.60 12.17 -15.51
N GLY A 170 22.82 11.13 -15.83
CA GLY A 170 23.20 9.74 -15.62
C GLY A 170 23.46 9.38 -14.17
N ALA A 171 24.36 8.40 -13.98
CA ALA A 171 24.74 7.88 -12.67
C ALA A 171 25.30 8.96 -11.72
N ALA A 172 26.05 9.93 -12.26
CA ALA A 172 26.64 11.00 -11.46
C ALA A 172 25.56 11.87 -10.78
N LYS A 173 24.52 12.27 -11.52
CA LYS A 173 23.39 13.02 -10.96
C LYS A 173 22.55 12.19 -10.00
N LEU A 174 22.35 10.90 -10.28
CA LEU A 174 21.66 10.02 -9.33
C LEU A 174 22.42 9.87 -8.02
N ALA A 175 23.75 9.85 -8.08
CA ALA A 175 24.60 9.77 -6.91
C ALA A 175 24.62 11.06 -6.07
N GLU A 176 24.02 12.18 -6.52
CA GLU A 176 23.86 13.39 -5.70
C GLU A 176 22.70 13.28 -4.70
N PHE A 177 21.73 12.38 -4.94
CA PHE A 177 20.65 12.17 -3.99
C PHE A 177 21.20 11.52 -2.71
N ARG A 178 20.91 12.18 -1.57
CA ARG A 178 21.27 11.76 -0.22
C ARG A 178 20.03 11.75 0.65
N LEU A 179 20.13 11.11 1.81
CA LEU A 179 19.10 11.22 2.83
C LEU A 179 19.01 12.70 3.24
N ALA A 180 17.78 13.21 3.28
CA ALA A 180 17.48 14.54 3.79
C ALA A 180 16.53 14.39 4.97
N LEU A 181 16.91 14.95 6.13
CA LEU A 181 16.01 15.01 7.29
C LEU A 181 14.75 15.81 6.91
N GLY A 182 13.60 15.39 7.46
CA GLY A 182 12.29 15.94 7.07
C GLY A 182 11.79 15.53 5.68
N ARG A 183 12.49 14.64 4.96
CA ARG A 183 11.98 14.02 3.73
C ARG A 183 11.77 12.53 3.93
N PRO A 184 10.53 12.01 3.78
CA PRO A 184 10.27 10.60 4.00
C PRO A 184 10.96 9.72 2.96
N ILE A 185 11.45 8.58 3.42
CA ILE A 185 12.06 7.51 2.62
C ILE A 185 11.02 6.41 2.44
N ARG A 186 10.93 5.87 1.22
CA ARG A 186 10.01 4.75 0.96
C ARG A 186 10.31 3.56 1.89
N PRO A 187 9.30 2.97 2.55
CA PRO A 187 9.54 1.86 3.46
C PRO A 187 10.10 0.64 2.73
N MET A 188 11.11 -0.02 3.31
CA MET A 188 11.51 -1.38 2.94
C MET A 188 10.37 -2.36 3.26
N LEU A 189 10.06 -3.27 2.34
CA LEU A 189 8.95 -4.21 2.47
C LEU A 189 9.44 -5.65 2.64
N ALA A 190 8.70 -6.43 3.42
CA ALA A 190 8.97 -7.84 3.62
C ALA A 190 8.19 -8.75 2.66
N SER A 191 8.78 -9.90 2.35
CA SER A 191 8.14 -11.02 1.65
C SER A 191 7.53 -11.99 2.66
N PRO A 192 6.41 -12.67 2.34
CA PRO A 192 5.97 -13.81 3.15
C PRO A 192 6.99 -14.94 3.06
N ALA A 193 7.17 -15.69 4.15
CA ALA A 193 7.76 -17.02 4.17
C ALA A 193 6.69 -18.05 4.52
N GLU A 194 6.86 -19.31 4.11
CA GLU A 194 5.87 -20.36 4.36
C GLU A 194 5.92 -20.84 5.82
N SER A 195 7.11 -20.84 6.41
CA SER A 195 7.33 -21.24 7.80
C SER A 195 8.46 -20.45 8.46
N LEU A 196 8.54 -20.56 9.79
CA LEU A 196 9.63 -19.99 10.57
C LEU A 196 10.96 -20.67 10.25
N ASP A 197 10.96 -22.00 10.11
CA ASP A 197 12.17 -22.78 9.81
C ASP A 197 12.74 -22.43 8.44
N GLU A 198 11.90 -22.28 7.41
CA GLU A 198 12.34 -21.82 6.09
C GLU A 198 12.96 -20.42 6.16
N ALA A 199 12.30 -19.50 6.88
CA ALA A 199 12.77 -18.13 7.00
C ALA A 199 14.11 -18.02 7.76
N ALA A 200 14.26 -18.80 8.83
CA ALA A 200 15.50 -18.87 9.60
C ALA A 200 16.62 -19.56 8.81
N ALA A 201 16.32 -20.64 8.08
CA ALA A 201 17.31 -21.35 7.27
C ALA A 201 17.81 -20.53 6.08
N GLU A 202 16.98 -19.66 5.50
CA GLU A 202 17.39 -18.76 4.41
C GLU A 202 18.43 -17.73 4.87
N HIS A 203 18.43 -17.37 6.16
CA HIS A 203 19.30 -16.35 6.71
C HIS A 203 20.23 -16.97 7.75
N GLY A 204 21.50 -17.19 7.39
CA GLY A 204 22.48 -17.77 8.32
C GLY A 204 22.67 -16.97 9.62
N HIS A 205 22.45 -15.65 9.56
CA HIS A 205 22.43 -14.75 10.72
C HIS A 205 21.20 -13.85 10.64
N ALA A 206 20.32 -13.94 11.63
CA ALA A 206 19.03 -13.24 11.59
C ALA A 206 18.66 -12.62 12.93
N ILE A 207 17.88 -11.54 12.87
CA ILE A 207 17.09 -11.04 14.00
C ILE A 207 15.64 -11.48 13.80
N VAL A 208 15.02 -11.97 14.88
CA VAL A 208 13.61 -12.36 14.91
C VAL A 208 12.87 -11.39 15.83
N GLU A 209 11.96 -10.61 15.26
CA GLU A 209 11.23 -9.56 15.98
C GLU A 209 9.74 -9.79 15.90
N TYR A 210 8.99 -9.22 16.84
CA TYR A 210 7.55 -9.26 16.81
C TYR A 210 7.00 -8.59 15.56
N LYS A 211 6.03 -9.25 14.92
CA LYS A 211 5.25 -8.64 13.86
C LYS A 211 3.99 -8.01 14.45
N MET A 212 4.08 -6.74 14.80
CA MET A 212 2.97 -6.00 15.42
C MET A 212 1.82 -5.71 14.44
N ASP A 213 0.58 -5.72 14.95
CA ASP A 213 -0.67 -5.34 14.25
C ASP A 213 -0.96 -3.84 14.46
N GLY A 214 0.01 -3.00 14.15
CA GLY A 214 -0.08 -1.55 14.33
C GLY A 214 -0.16 -0.80 13.01
N ALA A 215 0.14 0.49 13.06
CA ALA A 215 0.35 1.32 11.89
C ALA A 215 1.82 1.71 11.77
N ARG A 216 2.46 1.31 10.66
CA ARG A 216 3.84 1.70 10.38
C ARG A 216 4.01 3.21 10.28
N ILE A 217 5.00 3.71 11.01
CA ILE A 217 5.44 5.09 11.02
C ILE A 217 6.92 5.18 10.65
N GLN A 218 7.29 6.29 10.01
CA GLN A 218 8.67 6.71 9.86
C GLN A 218 8.81 8.09 10.49
N VAL A 219 9.80 8.23 11.36
CA VAL A 219 10.01 9.45 12.13
C VAL A 219 11.34 10.06 11.76
N HIS A 220 11.33 11.35 11.45
CA HIS A 220 12.53 12.15 11.24
C HIS A 220 12.63 13.17 12.35
N ARG A 221 13.82 13.35 12.91
CA ARG A 221 14.13 14.41 13.87
C ARG A 221 15.40 15.15 13.47
N GLN A 222 15.36 16.47 13.59
CA GLN A 222 16.53 17.35 13.53
C GLN A 222 16.38 18.44 14.59
N GLY A 223 17.13 18.35 15.68
CA GLY A 223 16.96 19.22 16.84
C GLY A 223 15.55 19.11 17.41
N GLU A 224 14.81 20.22 17.39
CA GLU A 224 13.41 20.32 17.85
C GLU A 224 12.36 19.98 16.79
N GLU A 225 12.77 19.94 15.52
CA GLU A 225 11.88 19.62 14.41
C GLU A 225 11.71 18.11 14.31
N VAL A 226 10.45 17.66 14.32
CA VAL A 226 10.10 16.24 14.20
C VAL A 226 9.00 16.12 13.16
N HIS A 227 9.13 15.15 12.27
CA HIS A 227 8.10 14.77 11.32
C HIS A 227 7.75 13.30 11.47
N VAL A 228 6.45 13.00 11.42
CA VAL A 228 5.94 11.63 11.49
C VAL A 228 5.17 11.32 10.22
N TYR A 229 5.61 10.31 9.49
CA TYR A 229 5.01 9.86 8.24
C TYR A 229 4.39 8.49 8.39
N THR A 230 3.24 8.25 7.76
CA THR A 230 2.65 6.91 7.66
C THR A 230 3.37 6.05 6.63
N ARG A 231 3.00 4.76 6.56
CA ARG A 231 3.40 3.84 5.47
C ARG A 231 3.27 4.41 4.05
N THR A 232 2.26 5.24 3.79
CA THR A 232 2.04 5.85 2.46
C THR A 232 2.73 7.21 2.32
N LEU A 233 3.65 7.53 3.23
CA LEU A 233 4.41 8.78 3.32
C LEU A 233 3.53 10.01 3.53
N ARG A 234 2.30 9.84 4.03
CA ARG A 234 1.46 10.96 4.45
C ARG A 234 2.00 11.46 5.78
N GLU A 235 2.28 12.75 5.86
CA GLU A 235 2.64 13.39 7.13
C GLU A 235 1.43 13.47 8.06
N ILE A 236 1.65 13.07 9.31
CA ILE A 236 0.65 13.05 10.39
C ILE A 236 1.13 13.76 11.66
N THR A 237 2.26 14.46 11.60
CA THR A 237 2.94 15.14 12.72
C THR A 237 1.98 15.90 13.64
N SER A 238 1.13 16.77 13.08
CA SER A 238 0.18 17.58 13.84
C SER A 238 -0.91 16.79 14.56
N SER A 239 -1.16 15.55 14.15
CA SER A 239 -2.14 14.66 14.76
C SER A 239 -1.55 13.80 15.86
N VAL A 240 -0.23 13.71 16.06
CA VAL A 240 0.41 12.73 16.96
C VAL A 240 1.46 13.37 17.87
N GLN A 241 1.07 14.45 18.56
CA GLN A 241 1.97 15.21 19.42
C GLN A 241 2.63 14.35 20.51
N GLU A 242 1.93 13.33 21.01
CA GLU A 242 2.47 12.35 21.96
C GLU A 242 3.70 11.61 21.43
N LEU A 243 3.74 11.31 20.13
CA LEU A 243 4.89 10.66 19.48
C LEU A 243 6.02 11.67 19.23
N VAL A 244 5.66 12.91 18.88
CA VAL A 244 6.60 14.00 18.67
C VAL A 244 7.39 14.29 19.94
N ASP A 245 6.71 14.44 21.07
CA ASP A 245 7.34 14.76 22.35
C ASP A 245 8.26 13.62 22.83
N LEU A 246 7.83 12.36 22.62
CA LEU A 246 8.66 11.19 22.90
C LEU A 246 9.94 11.19 22.06
N VAL A 247 9.82 11.44 20.76
CA VAL A 247 10.96 11.44 19.82
C VAL A 247 11.94 12.58 20.12
N ARG A 248 11.43 13.76 20.52
CA ARG A 248 12.25 14.89 20.99
C ARG A 248 13.05 14.54 22.25
N ALA A 249 12.52 13.68 23.11
CA ALA A 249 13.20 13.27 24.33
C ALA A 249 14.28 12.18 24.11
N LEU A 250 14.41 11.61 22.90
CA LEU A 250 15.43 10.60 22.61
C LEU A 250 16.85 11.21 22.72
N PRO A 251 17.86 10.43 23.16
CA PRO A 251 19.23 10.92 23.39
C PRO A 251 20.03 11.02 22.09
N CYS A 252 19.61 11.92 21.19
CA CYS A 252 20.27 12.23 19.91
C CYS A 252 19.89 13.64 19.44
N GLU A 253 20.65 14.21 18.51
CA GLU A 253 20.36 15.49 17.87
C GLU A 253 19.59 15.29 16.56
N SER A 254 19.93 14.25 15.79
CA SER A 254 19.20 13.89 14.56
C SER A 254 19.02 12.39 14.41
N VAL A 255 17.84 11.97 13.98
CA VAL A 255 17.56 10.53 13.76
C VAL A 255 16.50 10.33 12.68
N VAL A 256 16.61 9.22 11.95
CA VAL A 256 15.52 8.66 11.14
C VAL A 256 15.21 7.25 11.63
N LEU A 257 14.02 7.05 12.19
CA LEU A 257 13.57 5.76 12.72
C LEU A 257 12.40 5.21 11.89
N ASP A 258 12.42 3.91 11.66
CA ASP A 258 11.31 3.16 11.09
C ASP A 258 10.69 2.30 12.18
N GLY A 259 9.37 2.29 12.29
CA GLY A 259 8.70 1.67 13.43
C GLY A 259 7.23 1.39 13.19
N GLU A 260 6.62 0.76 14.17
CA GLU A 260 5.18 0.56 14.26
C GLU A 260 4.63 1.41 15.41
N THR A 261 3.42 1.95 15.26
CA THR A 261 2.71 2.55 16.39
C THR A 261 1.37 1.86 16.59
N LEU A 262 0.98 1.66 17.85
CA LEU A 262 -0.32 1.10 18.20
C LEU A 262 -0.83 1.65 19.53
N ALA A 263 -2.16 1.60 19.69
CA ALA A 263 -2.79 1.76 20.99
C ALA A 263 -2.77 0.41 21.73
N LEU A 264 -2.55 0.46 23.05
CA LEU A 264 -2.63 -0.72 23.92
C LEU A 264 -3.88 -0.64 24.81
N ALA A 265 -4.40 -1.80 25.18
CA ALA A 265 -5.37 -1.93 26.27
C ALA A 265 -4.66 -1.88 27.63
N ASP A 266 -5.43 -1.81 28.72
CA ASP A 266 -4.90 -1.68 30.08
C ASP A 266 -4.06 -2.90 30.51
N ASP A 267 -4.32 -4.06 29.91
CA ASP A 267 -3.57 -5.31 30.07
C ASP A 267 -2.28 -5.37 29.22
N GLY A 268 -1.98 -4.31 28.46
CA GLY A 268 -0.82 -4.21 27.59
C GLY A 268 -0.98 -4.87 26.22
N ARG A 269 -2.13 -5.49 25.91
CA ARG A 269 -2.38 -6.11 24.60
C ARG A 269 -2.68 -5.04 23.53
N PRO A 270 -2.37 -5.31 22.25
CA PRO A 270 -2.71 -4.39 21.16
C PRO A 270 -4.23 -4.22 21.01
N ARG A 271 -4.69 -2.97 20.94
CA ARG A 271 -6.05 -2.65 20.49
C ARG A 271 -6.20 -3.00 18.99
N PRO A 272 -7.41 -3.28 18.49
CA PRO A 272 -7.65 -3.52 17.07
C PRO A 272 -7.04 -2.44 16.17
N PHE A 273 -6.44 -2.85 15.05
CA PHE A 273 -5.81 -1.95 14.08
C PHE A 273 -6.71 -0.77 13.64
N GLN A 274 -8.01 -1.01 13.51
CA GLN A 274 -8.97 0.03 13.11
C GLN A 274 -9.09 1.15 14.16
N GLU A 275 -8.99 0.83 15.45
CA GLU A 275 -8.98 1.81 16.53
C GLU A 275 -7.70 2.66 16.47
N THR A 276 -6.54 2.01 16.31
CA THR A 276 -5.25 2.69 16.09
C THR A 276 -5.31 3.63 14.88
N MET A 277 -5.88 3.18 13.75
CA MET A 277 -6.00 4.02 12.55
C MET A 277 -6.97 5.19 12.73
N SER A 278 -8.05 5.01 13.48
CA SER A 278 -9.01 6.08 13.77
C SER A 278 -8.35 7.25 14.50
N ARG A 279 -7.29 6.97 15.28
CA ARG A 279 -6.56 7.98 16.03
C ARG A 279 -5.85 8.98 15.13
N PHE A 280 -5.25 8.57 14.01
CA PHE A 280 -4.56 9.50 13.09
C PHE A 280 -5.44 10.62 12.53
N GLY A 281 -6.77 10.39 12.47
CA GLY A 281 -7.74 11.37 11.99
C GLY A 281 -8.39 12.24 13.07
N SER A 282 -8.09 12.01 14.36
CA SER A 282 -8.73 12.70 15.48
C SER A 282 -7.82 13.72 16.14
N THR A 283 -8.38 14.86 16.54
CA THR A 283 -7.71 15.89 17.37
C THR A 283 -8.45 16.13 18.69
N ARG A 284 -9.47 15.32 19.00
CA ARG A 284 -10.28 15.46 20.23
C ARG A 284 -9.54 14.88 21.42
N GLU A 285 -9.24 15.70 22.43
CA GLU A 285 -8.45 15.33 23.61
C GLU A 285 -8.91 14.03 24.30
N GLU A 286 -10.23 13.84 24.45
CA GLU A 286 -10.80 12.63 25.06
C GLU A 286 -10.39 11.36 24.30
N GLN A 287 -10.42 11.39 22.96
CA GLN A 287 -10.04 10.26 22.12
C GLN A 287 -8.52 10.07 22.09
N VAL A 288 -7.74 11.15 22.14
CA VAL A 288 -6.28 11.08 22.26
C VAL A 288 -5.88 10.39 23.56
N ARG A 289 -6.52 10.77 24.68
CA ARG A 289 -6.25 10.18 26.00
C ARG A 289 -6.65 8.71 26.08
N ALA A 290 -7.79 8.35 25.48
CA ALA A 290 -8.28 6.96 25.47
C ALA A 290 -7.46 6.03 24.57
N LEU A 291 -6.86 6.54 23.49
CA LEU A 291 -6.11 5.76 22.50
C LEU A 291 -4.68 6.30 22.34
N LEU A 292 -3.96 6.42 23.47
CA LEU A 292 -2.59 6.90 23.47
C LEU A 292 -1.69 5.96 22.64
N LEU A 293 -1.11 6.50 21.58
CA LEU A 293 -0.24 5.74 20.69
C LEU A 293 1.14 5.52 21.31
N ARG A 294 1.66 4.30 21.17
CA ARG A 294 3.03 3.96 21.58
C ARG A 294 3.85 3.53 20.36
N PRO A 295 5.06 4.07 20.16
CA PRO A 295 5.95 3.66 19.09
C PRO A 295 6.81 2.46 19.51
N TYR A 296 7.06 1.59 18.53
CA TYR A 296 7.94 0.44 18.57
C TYR A 296 8.82 0.45 17.32
N PHE A 297 10.03 0.97 17.45
CA PHE A 297 10.97 1.14 16.36
C PHE A 297 11.73 -0.16 16.09
N PHE A 298 11.97 -0.45 14.81
CA PHE A 298 12.59 -1.70 14.35
C PHE A 298 13.75 -1.46 13.38
N ASP A 299 14.04 -0.20 13.02
CA ASP A 299 15.22 0.17 12.24
C ASP A 299 15.64 1.63 12.50
N CYS A 300 16.93 1.93 12.29
CA CYS A 300 17.52 3.26 12.39
C CYS A 300 18.31 3.56 11.11
N LEU A 301 17.81 4.52 10.33
CA LEU A 301 18.30 4.82 8.98
C LEU A 301 19.30 5.98 8.94
N HIS A 302 19.31 6.80 9.99
CA HIS A 302 20.23 7.91 10.19
C HIS A 302 20.35 8.18 11.68
N LEU A 303 21.55 8.55 12.14
CA LEU A 303 21.78 8.96 13.51
C LEU A 303 22.96 9.95 13.62
N ASP A 304 22.70 11.14 14.17
CA ASP A 304 23.67 12.20 14.48
C ASP A 304 24.67 12.48 13.34
N GLY A 305 24.14 12.74 12.13
CA GLY A 305 24.93 13.06 10.94
C GLY A 305 25.44 11.87 10.15
N VAL A 306 25.21 10.62 10.60
CA VAL A 306 25.63 9.40 9.91
C VAL A 306 24.42 8.72 9.25
N ASP A 307 24.45 8.63 7.92
CA ASP A 307 23.48 7.83 7.15
C ASP A 307 23.81 6.34 7.27
N LEU A 308 22.82 5.53 7.64
CA LEU A 308 23.00 4.10 7.92
C LEU A 308 22.32 3.20 6.88
N LEU A 309 21.69 3.77 5.84
CA LEU A 309 20.94 3.03 4.82
C LEU A 309 21.75 1.90 4.16
N ASP A 310 23.03 2.14 3.92
CA ASP A 310 23.92 1.20 3.23
C ASP A 310 24.66 0.28 4.24
N ALA A 311 24.56 0.56 5.55
CA ALA A 311 25.13 -0.26 6.60
C ALA A 311 24.31 -1.55 6.80
N PRO A 312 24.94 -2.67 7.19
CA PRO A 312 24.24 -3.91 7.51
C PRO A 312 23.26 -3.70 8.67
N LEU A 313 22.18 -4.49 8.70
CA LEU A 313 21.14 -4.39 9.74
C LEU A 313 21.73 -4.57 11.15
N SER A 314 22.79 -5.35 11.32
CA SER A 314 23.52 -5.45 12.60
C SER A 314 23.98 -4.09 13.14
N GLU A 315 24.57 -3.25 12.29
CA GLU A 315 25.03 -1.90 12.69
C GLU A 315 23.85 -0.95 12.93
N ARG A 316 22.82 -1.02 12.08
CA ARG A 316 21.60 -0.21 12.27
C ARG A 316 20.86 -0.57 13.55
N ASN A 317 20.86 -1.84 13.92
CA ASN A 317 20.24 -2.33 15.14
C ASN A 317 20.99 -1.85 16.39
N VAL A 318 22.32 -1.78 16.36
CA VAL A 318 23.12 -1.15 17.43
C VAL A 318 22.78 0.34 17.57
N ALA A 319 22.71 1.07 16.45
CA ALA A 319 22.33 2.48 16.45
C ALA A 319 20.90 2.70 17.00
N LEU A 320 19.96 1.84 16.60
CA LEU A 320 18.58 1.83 17.09
C LEU A 320 18.52 1.68 18.62
N HIS A 321 19.19 0.66 19.17
CA HIS A 321 19.17 0.40 20.62
C HIS A 321 19.82 1.52 21.43
N ARG A 322 20.82 2.22 20.87
CA ARG A 322 21.46 3.38 21.51
C ARG A 322 20.47 4.50 21.81
N VAL A 323 19.46 4.70 20.96
CA VAL A 323 18.54 5.85 21.07
C VAL A 323 17.12 5.46 21.48
N ALA A 324 16.56 4.37 20.95
CA ALA A 324 15.16 4.03 21.16
C ALA A 324 14.90 3.27 22.47
N GLY A 325 15.90 2.58 23.02
CA GLY A 325 15.81 1.88 24.32
C GLY A 325 14.53 1.04 24.45
N LYS A 326 13.67 1.36 25.43
CA LYS A 326 12.39 0.66 25.67
C LYS A 326 11.35 0.77 24.54
N HIS A 327 11.60 1.62 23.55
CA HIS A 327 10.75 1.81 22.38
C HIS A 327 11.22 0.96 21.20
N VAL A 328 12.20 0.08 21.36
CA VAL A 328 12.55 -0.92 20.35
C VAL A 328 11.48 -2.01 20.33
N ILE A 329 11.18 -2.53 19.15
CA ILE A 329 10.28 -3.68 19.01
C ILE A 329 10.85 -4.89 19.75
N PRO A 330 10.04 -5.68 20.49
CA PRO A 330 10.52 -6.91 21.11
C PRO A 330 11.02 -7.88 20.06
N GLY A 331 12.15 -8.53 20.36
CA GLY A 331 12.81 -9.47 19.47
C GLY A 331 14.16 -9.90 20.00
N GLU A 332 14.78 -10.84 19.31
CA GLU A 332 16.07 -11.41 19.65
C GLU A 332 16.98 -11.45 18.41
N VAL A 333 18.23 -11.04 18.62
CA VAL A 333 19.31 -11.17 17.63
C VAL A 333 19.86 -12.58 17.76
N GLU A 334 19.85 -13.33 16.66
CA GLU A 334 20.32 -14.72 16.60
C GLU A 334 19.73 -15.62 17.70
N PRO A 335 18.39 -15.71 17.80
CA PRO A 335 17.76 -16.50 18.85
C PRO A 335 18.13 -17.97 18.72
N ALA A 336 18.43 -18.61 19.86
CA ALA A 336 18.65 -20.05 19.92
C ALA A 336 17.36 -20.84 19.63
N ASP A 337 16.20 -20.27 19.97
CA ASP A 337 14.88 -20.82 19.70
C ASP A 337 13.96 -19.73 19.09
N PRO A 338 13.96 -19.58 17.76
CA PRO A 338 13.04 -18.67 17.08
C PRO A 338 11.56 -18.93 17.39
N ALA A 339 11.18 -20.18 17.67
CA ALA A 339 9.79 -20.56 17.92
C ALA A 339 9.29 -19.97 19.24
N ALA A 340 10.15 -19.90 20.27
CA ALA A 340 9.82 -19.21 21.52
C ALA A 340 9.49 -17.72 21.29
N VAL A 341 10.18 -17.04 20.37
CA VAL A 341 9.88 -15.64 20.01
C VAL A 341 8.52 -15.54 19.32
N LEU A 342 8.20 -16.49 18.42
CA LEU A 342 6.90 -16.55 17.76
C LEU A 342 5.76 -16.80 18.76
N ASP A 343 5.92 -17.77 19.66
CA ASP A 343 4.93 -18.09 20.68
C ASP A 343 4.69 -16.91 21.61
N ALA A 344 5.76 -16.22 22.03
CA ALA A 344 5.66 -15.02 22.85
C ALA A 344 4.94 -13.87 22.11
N ALA A 345 5.21 -13.68 20.81
CA ALA A 345 4.53 -12.69 19.99
C ALA A 345 3.02 -12.99 19.87
N MET A 346 2.67 -14.26 19.67
CA MET A 346 1.27 -14.70 19.58
C MET A 346 0.55 -14.59 20.94
N ALA A 347 1.19 -14.96 22.04
CA ALA A 347 0.64 -14.82 23.39
C ALA A 347 0.36 -13.36 23.74
N ALA A 348 1.24 -12.44 23.33
CA ALA A 348 1.07 -10.99 23.45
C ALA A 348 0.00 -10.40 22.50
N GLY A 349 -0.56 -11.21 21.59
CA GLY A 349 -1.65 -10.81 20.69
C GLY A 349 -1.21 -10.16 19.39
N HIS A 350 0.06 -10.28 18.99
CA HIS A 350 0.59 -9.75 17.74
C HIS A 350 0.36 -10.72 16.56
N GLU A 351 0.77 -10.34 15.34
CA GLU A 351 0.44 -11.10 14.13
C GLU A 351 1.35 -12.30 13.84
N GLY A 352 2.50 -12.39 14.50
CA GLY A 352 3.56 -13.36 14.22
C GLY A 352 4.93 -12.72 14.42
N VAL A 353 5.90 -13.08 13.58
CA VAL A 353 7.28 -12.55 13.64
C VAL A 353 7.79 -12.06 12.29
N MET A 354 8.81 -11.21 12.36
CA MET A 354 9.64 -10.76 11.25
C MET A 354 11.02 -11.42 11.42
N VAL A 355 11.49 -12.14 10.41
CA VAL A 355 12.84 -12.68 10.35
C VAL A 355 13.63 -11.80 9.38
N LYS A 356 14.74 -11.21 9.82
CA LYS A 356 15.51 -10.25 9.01
C LYS A 356 16.98 -10.65 8.96
N ASP A 357 17.55 -10.66 7.76
CA ASP A 357 18.98 -10.87 7.50
C ASP A 357 19.82 -9.74 8.11
N LEU A 358 20.71 -10.08 9.05
CA LEU A 358 21.59 -9.14 9.74
C LEU A 358 22.62 -8.47 8.82
N ALA A 359 22.99 -9.11 7.71
CA ALA A 359 23.93 -8.55 6.74
C ALA A 359 23.26 -7.58 5.74
N SER A 360 21.92 -7.51 5.75
CA SER A 360 21.18 -6.79 4.71
C SER A 360 21.24 -5.26 4.89
N PRO A 361 21.50 -4.49 3.81
CA PRO A 361 21.29 -3.04 3.82
C PRO A 361 19.80 -2.70 3.77
N TYR A 362 19.44 -1.44 4.01
CA TYR A 362 18.06 -0.99 3.91
C TYR A 362 17.63 -0.81 2.44
N ALA A 363 16.85 -1.76 1.92
CA ALA A 363 16.33 -1.74 0.55
C ALA A 363 14.96 -1.04 0.47
N ALA A 364 14.95 0.28 0.67
CA ALA A 364 13.75 1.11 0.64
C ALA A 364 12.89 0.92 -0.62
N GLY A 365 11.57 0.89 -0.45
CA GLY A 365 10.60 0.75 -1.54
C GLY A 365 10.65 -0.59 -2.29
N ARG A 366 11.54 -1.52 -1.90
CA ARG A 366 11.65 -2.86 -2.47
C ARG A 366 11.01 -3.87 -1.54
N ARG A 367 10.33 -4.85 -2.15
CA ARG A 367 10.01 -6.11 -1.49
C ARG A 367 11.10 -7.12 -1.86
N GLY A 368 12.07 -7.28 -0.98
CA GLY A 368 13.13 -8.28 -1.08
C GLY A 368 12.83 -9.52 -0.23
N ARG A 369 13.76 -10.48 -0.21
CA ARG A 369 13.71 -11.61 0.74
C ARG A 369 14.52 -11.37 2.02
N ALA A 370 15.34 -10.32 2.09
CA ALA A 370 16.09 -9.98 3.29
C ALA A 370 15.22 -9.80 4.56
N TRP A 371 13.97 -9.36 4.39
CA TRP A 371 12.97 -9.34 5.46
C TRP A 371 11.84 -10.29 5.10
N LEU A 372 11.61 -11.26 5.96
CA LEU A 372 10.56 -12.25 5.84
C LEU A 372 9.54 -12.04 6.96
N LYS A 373 8.26 -12.12 6.62
CA LYS A 373 7.19 -12.14 7.61
C LYS A 373 6.66 -13.56 7.73
N VAL A 374 6.59 -14.04 8.96
CA VAL A 374 6.05 -15.34 9.31
C VAL A 374 4.81 -15.10 10.15
N LYS A 375 3.67 -15.62 9.68
CA LYS A 375 2.39 -15.58 10.39
C LYS A 375 1.84 -17.00 10.48
N PRO A 376 1.11 -17.36 11.54
CA PRO A 376 0.32 -18.57 11.53
C PRO A 376 -0.68 -18.52 10.38
N VAL A 377 -0.74 -19.60 9.61
CA VAL A 377 -1.73 -19.77 8.54
C VAL A 377 -2.94 -20.46 9.16
N HIS A 378 -4.07 -19.76 9.22
CA HIS A 378 -5.34 -20.38 9.56
C HIS A 378 -6.08 -20.68 8.27
N THR A 379 -6.50 -21.94 8.08
CA THR A 379 -7.45 -22.29 7.03
C THR A 379 -8.77 -22.72 7.63
N ILE A 380 -9.84 -22.37 6.94
CA ILE A 380 -11.21 -22.75 7.31
C ILE A 380 -11.98 -23.08 6.03
N ASP A 381 -12.77 -24.14 6.08
CA ASP A 381 -13.59 -24.59 4.95
C ASP A 381 -15.00 -23.99 5.06
N LEU A 382 -15.35 -23.14 4.10
CA LEU A 382 -16.62 -22.38 4.09
C LEU A 382 -17.45 -22.70 2.86
N VAL A 383 -18.75 -22.46 2.96
CA VAL A 383 -19.72 -22.66 1.87
C VAL A 383 -19.82 -21.39 1.03
N VAL A 384 -19.82 -21.52 -0.30
CA VAL A 384 -20.09 -20.40 -1.21
C VAL A 384 -21.60 -20.16 -1.29
N LEU A 385 -22.02 -18.93 -0.97
CA LEU A 385 -23.43 -18.52 -0.97
C LEU A 385 -23.81 -17.72 -2.21
N ALA A 386 -22.87 -16.95 -2.73
CA ALA A 386 -23.03 -16.10 -3.91
C ALA A 386 -21.68 -15.65 -4.44
N ALA A 387 -21.66 -15.05 -5.63
CA ALA A 387 -20.50 -14.36 -6.17
C ALA A 387 -20.90 -13.10 -6.94
N GLU A 388 -20.10 -12.03 -6.85
CA GLU A 388 -20.34 -10.78 -7.59
C GLU A 388 -19.50 -10.68 -8.87
N TRP A 389 -20.07 -10.02 -9.87
CA TRP A 389 -19.37 -9.66 -11.11
C TRP A 389 -18.19 -8.71 -10.82
N GLY A 390 -17.04 -9.06 -11.37
CA GLY A 390 -15.83 -8.26 -11.28
C GLY A 390 -15.94 -6.97 -12.07
N HIS A 391 -15.11 -5.99 -11.67
CA HIS A 391 -15.01 -4.69 -12.34
C HIS A 391 -13.60 -4.53 -12.94
N GLY A 392 -13.46 -3.60 -13.89
CA GLY A 392 -12.18 -3.29 -14.53
C GLY A 392 -11.57 -4.52 -15.21
N ARG A 393 -10.41 -4.99 -14.71
CA ARG A 393 -9.70 -6.16 -15.27
C ARG A 393 -10.46 -7.49 -15.15
N ARG A 394 -11.50 -7.55 -14.30
CA ARG A 394 -12.31 -8.75 -14.03
C ARG A 394 -13.74 -8.62 -14.54
N THR A 395 -14.04 -7.58 -15.32
CA THR A 395 -15.34 -7.45 -16.00
C THR A 395 -15.65 -8.73 -16.78
N GLY A 396 -16.87 -9.26 -16.59
CA GLY A 396 -17.30 -10.51 -17.20
C GLY A 396 -16.92 -11.79 -16.44
N THR A 397 -16.31 -11.68 -15.26
CA THR A 397 -16.02 -12.85 -14.39
C THR A 397 -16.68 -12.68 -13.02
N LEU A 398 -17.20 -13.75 -12.43
CA LEU A 398 -17.62 -13.77 -11.02
C LEU A 398 -16.35 -13.84 -10.17
N SER A 399 -16.10 -12.87 -9.30
CA SER A 399 -14.78 -12.72 -8.69
C SER A 399 -14.74 -12.26 -7.22
N ASN A 400 -15.90 -11.97 -6.62
CA ASN A 400 -16.02 -11.65 -5.19
C ASN A 400 -17.01 -12.62 -4.54
N LEU A 401 -16.50 -13.64 -3.85
CA LEU A 401 -17.30 -14.71 -3.23
C LEU A 401 -17.95 -14.23 -1.94
N HIS A 402 -19.18 -14.67 -1.69
CA HIS A 402 -19.87 -14.57 -0.41
C HIS A 402 -19.69 -15.91 0.32
N LEU A 403 -19.11 -15.86 1.52
CA LEU A 403 -18.69 -17.04 2.28
C LEU A 403 -19.59 -17.24 3.50
N GLY A 404 -20.07 -18.46 3.69
CA GLY A 404 -20.91 -18.89 4.80
C GLY A 404 -20.27 -19.98 5.64
N ALA A 405 -20.30 -19.81 6.96
CA ALA A 405 -19.97 -20.86 7.92
C ALA A 405 -21.20 -21.74 8.15
N ARG A 406 -21.01 -23.02 8.44
CA ARG A 406 -22.11 -23.93 8.76
C ARG A 406 -22.80 -23.48 10.06
N ASP A 407 -24.12 -23.50 10.05
CA ASP A 407 -24.92 -23.31 11.26
C ASP A 407 -24.94 -24.64 12.06
N PRO A 408 -24.45 -24.66 13.31
CA PRO A 408 -24.48 -25.87 14.14
C PRO A 408 -25.90 -26.37 14.42
N ASP A 409 -26.91 -25.49 14.37
CA ASP A 409 -28.32 -25.82 14.63
C ASP A 409 -29.04 -26.38 13.38
N GLY A 410 -28.31 -26.58 12.27
CA GLY A 410 -28.86 -27.12 11.02
C GLY A 410 -29.59 -26.10 10.14
N GLY A 411 -29.50 -24.81 10.48
CA GLY A 411 -29.98 -23.71 9.65
C GLY A 411 -29.16 -23.49 8.38
N PRO A 412 -29.56 -22.52 7.53
CA PRO A 412 -28.78 -22.14 6.35
C PRO A 412 -27.40 -21.61 6.76
N PRO A 413 -26.34 -21.80 5.95
CA PRO A 413 -25.01 -21.31 6.28
C PRO A 413 -25.01 -19.79 6.57
N ILE A 414 -24.35 -19.42 7.67
CA ILE A 414 -24.32 -18.06 8.19
C ILE A 414 -23.19 -17.31 7.48
N MET A 415 -23.54 -16.24 6.76
CA MET A 415 -22.56 -15.44 6.04
C MET A 415 -21.56 -14.79 7.01
N VAL A 416 -20.26 -14.95 6.74
CA VAL A 416 -19.15 -14.46 7.58
C VAL A 416 -18.16 -13.57 6.82
N GLY A 417 -18.36 -13.36 5.52
CA GLY A 417 -17.47 -12.48 4.79
C GLY A 417 -17.59 -12.55 3.28
N LYS A 418 -16.75 -11.73 2.62
CA LYS A 418 -16.52 -11.81 1.19
C LYS A 418 -15.03 -11.87 0.87
N THR A 419 -14.64 -12.55 -0.21
CA THR A 419 -13.26 -12.51 -0.70
C THR A 419 -13.17 -12.45 -2.22
N PHE A 420 -12.20 -11.68 -2.69
CA PHE A 420 -11.83 -11.59 -4.10
C PHE A 420 -10.37 -11.98 -4.38
N LYS A 421 -9.65 -12.50 -3.37
CA LYS A 421 -8.21 -12.82 -3.45
C LYS A 421 -7.99 -14.33 -3.54
N GLY A 422 -6.85 -14.74 -4.08
CA GLY A 422 -6.42 -16.16 -4.14
C GLY A 422 -6.78 -16.90 -5.42
N MET A 423 -7.48 -16.25 -6.36
CA MET A 423 -7.91 -16.91 -7.60
C MET A 423 -7.01 -16.58 -8.78
N THR A 424 -6.62 -17.61 -9.53
CA THR A 424 -6.00 -17.51 -10.86
C THR A 424 -7.06 -17.19 -11.93
N ASP A 425 -6.63 -16.78 -13.11
CA ASP A 425 -7.54 -16.52 -14.23
C ASP A 425 -8.31 -17.80 -14.64
N GLU A 426 -7.65 -18.95 -14.59
CA GLU A 426 -8.28 -20.27 -14.80
C GLU A 426 -9.37 -20.56 -13.76
N LEU A 427 -9.08 -20.29 -12.49
CA LEU A 427 -10.05 -20.49 -11.41
C LEU A 427 -11.26 -19.56 -11.55
N LEU A 428 -11.02 -18.30 -11.95
CA LEU A 428 -12.08 -17.33 -12.23
C LEU A 428 -12.98 -17.78 -13.39
N ALA A 429 -12.41 -18.32 -14.46
CA ALA A 429 -13.18 -18.83 -15.59
C ALA A 429 -14.03 -20.04 -15.18
N TRP A 430 -13.44 -21.01 -14.47
CA TRP A 430 -14.14 -22.18 -13.97
C TRP A 430 -15.30 -21.81 -13.03
N GLN A 431 -15.05 -20.97 -12.02
CA GLN A 431 -16.07 -20.62 -11.04
C GLN A 431 -17.21 -19.80 -11.67
N THR A 432 -16.88 -18.94 -12.65
CA THR A 432 -17.89 -18.16 -13.38
C THR A 432 -18.86 -19.08 -14.09
N LYS A 433 -18.38 -20.15 -14.72
CA LYS A 433 -19.24 -21.17 -15.32
C LYS A 433 -20.01 -21.94 -14.26
N ARG A 434 -19.31 -22.49 -13.26
CA ARG A 434 -19.89 -23.36 -12.23
C ARG A 434 -21.02 -22.68 -11.46
N PHE A 435 -20.86 -21.43 -11.04
CA PHE A 435 -21.86 -20.72 -10.25
C PHE A 435 -23.11 -20.37 -11.05
N GLN A 436 -23.01 -20.19 -12.37
CA GLN A 436 -24.19 -20.02 -13.22
C GLN A 436 -24.99 -21.33 -13.37
N GLU A 437 -24.34 -22.50 -13.30
CA GLU A 437 -25.04 -23.81 -13.33
C GLU A 437 -25.82 -24.10 -12.04
N ILE A 438 -25.34 -23.57 -10.91
CA ILE A 438 -25.97 -23.75 -9.58
C ILE A 438 -26.69 -22.51 -9.08
N GLU A 439 -26.95 -21.56 -9.99
CA GLU A 439 -27.66 -20.34 -9.66
C GLU A 439 -29.07 -20.64 -9.13
N THR A 440 -29.49 -19.85 -8.14
CA THR A 440 -30.87 -19.80 -7.66
C THR A 440 -31.57 -18.55 -8.18
N HIS A 441 -30.90 -17.41 -8.07
CA HIS A 441 -31.34 -16.11 -8.56
C HIS A 441 -30.14 -15.16 -8.69
N ARG A 442 -30.34 -14.02 -9.36
CA ARG A 442 -29.34 -12.97 -9.47
C ARG A 442 -29.95 -11.58 -9.31
N ASP A 443 -29.16 -10.66 -8.79
CA ASP A 443 -29.40 -9.22 -8.87
C ASP A 443 -28.50 -8.58 -9.95
N ASN A 444 -28.45 -7.24 -10.02
CA ASN A 444 -27.66 -6.51 -11.00
C ASN A 444 -26.15 -6.84 -10.96
N TRP A 445 -25.63 -7.26 -9.80
CA TRP A 445 -24.21 -7.41 -9.53
C TRP A 445 -23.83 -8.78 -8.95
N THR A 446 -24.79 -9.52 -8.39
CA THR A 446 -24.58 -10.73 -7.59
C THR A 446 -25.33 -11.91 -8.17
N VAL A 447 -24.66 -13.05 -8.29
CA VAL A 447 -25.26 -14.36 -8.61
C VAL A 447 -25.32 -15.18 -7.32
N HIS A 448 -26.52 -15.47 -6.84
CA HIS A 448 -26.75 -16.30 -5.66
C HIS A 448 -26.83 -17.77 -6.05
N VAL A 449 -26.13 -18.63 -5.32
CA VAL A 449 -25.96 -20.04 -5.68
C VAL A 449 -26.59 -20.97 -4.64
N ARG A 450 -26.93 -22.19 -5.05
CA ARG A 450 -27.25 -23.25 -4.09
C ARG A 450 -26.01 -23.52 -3.22
N PRO A 451 -26.16 -23.65 -1.89
CA PRO A 451 -25.03 -23.79 -0.96
C PRO A 451 -24.43 -25.21 -1.02
N GLU A 452 -23.83 -25.56 -2.16
CA GLU A 452 -23.31 -26.90 -2.47
C GLU A 452 -21.78 -26.93 -2.59
N VAL A 453 -21.14 -25.77 -2.73
CA VAL A 453 -19.69 -25.66 -3.01
C VAL A 453 -18.95 -25.24 -1.75
N VAL A 454 -18.00 -26.08 -1.31
CA VAL A 454 -17.07 -25.78 -0.22
C VAL A 454 -15.75 -25.25 -0.77
N VAL A 455 -15.21 -24.24 -0.10
CA VAL A 455 -13.95 -23.59 -0.44
C VAL A 455 -13.09 -23.44 0.80
N GLU A 456 -11.82 -23.82 0.68
CA GLU A 456 -10.80 -23.63 1.70
C GLU A 456 -10.30 -22.18 1.65
N ILE A 457 -10.41 -21.49 2.77
CA ILE A 457 -10.08 -20.07 2.91
C ILE A 457 -8.95 -19.92 3.91
N GLU A 458 -7.86 -19.30 3.47
CA GLU A 458 -6.80 -18.80 4.34
C GLU A 458 -7.20 -17.44 4.90
N LEU A 459 -6.94 -17.22 6.19
CA LEU A 459 -7.23 -15.97 6.89
C LEU A 459 -6.23 -15.66 8.00
N ASP A 460 -6.11 -14.37 8.33
CA ASP A 460 -5.29 -13.91 9.46
C ASP A 460 -6.03 -14.06 10.82
N GLY A 461 -7.36 -14.25 10.79
CA GLY A 461 -8.24 -14.38 11.95
C GLY A 461 -9.66 -13.86 11.69
N ALA A 462 -10.46 -13.69 12.74
CA ALA A 462 -11.81 -13.10 12.68
C ALA A 462 -11.91 -11.79 13.48
N GLN A 463 -12.96 -11.02 13.24
CA GLN A 463 -13.31 -9.82 14.01
C GLN A 463 -14.82 -9.70 14.20
N VAL A 464 -15.25 -8.99 15.25
CA VAL A 464 -16.66 -8.65 15.45
C VAL A 464 -17.11 -7.67 14.37
N SER A 465 -18.30 -7.89 13.80
CA SER A 465 -18.86 -7.06 12.75
C SER A 465 -20.39 -7.09 12.76
N PRO A 466 -21.08 -5.95 12.95
CA PRO A 466 -22.53 -5.88 12.87
C PRO A 466 -23.07 -6.03 11.44
N ARG A 467 -22.17 -6.02 10.43
CA ARG A 467 -22.54 -6.10 9.01
C ARG A 467 -23.01 -7.48 8.56
N TYR A 468 -22.63 -8.52 9.29
CA TYR A 468 -22.90 -9.91 8.90
C TYR A 468 -23.83 -10.57 9.93
N PRO A 469 -24.74 -11.46 9.50
CA PRO A 469 -25.73 -12.08 10.40
C PRO A 469 -25.11 -12.81 11.60
N GLY A 470 -23.92 -13.40 11.44
CA GLY A 470 -23.21 -14.08 12.52
C GLY A 470 -22.46 -13.17 13.49
N GLY A 471 -22.56 -11.84 13.36
CA GLY A 471 -21.82 -10.88 14.18
C GLY A 471 -20.30 -10.90 13.97
N LEU A 472 -19.81 -11.62 12.96
CA LEU A 472 -18.40 -11.89 12.69
C LEU A 472 -18.03 -11.57 11.24
N ALA A 473 -16.78 -11.17 11.03
CA ALA A 473 -16.17 -10.99 9.72
C ALA A 473 -14.78 -11.65 9.64
N LEU A 474 -14.48 -12.31 8.52
CA LEU A 474 -13.13 -12.82 8.24
C LEU A 474 -12.13 -11.68 8.01
N ARG A 475 -10.92 -11.76 8.57
CA ARG A 475 -9.80 -10.84 8.30
C ARG A 475 -8.88 -11.41 7.23
N PHE A 476 -8.63 -10.63 6.18
CA PHE A 476 -7.70 -10.95 5.08
C PHE A 476 -7.94 -12.27 4.33
N ALA A 477 -9.19 -12.74 4.30
CA ALA A 477 -9.61 -13.97 3.62
C ALA A 477 -9.07 -14.09 2.18
N ARG A 478 -8.54 -15.26 1.83
CA ARG A 478 -8.02 -15.62 0.51
C ARG A 478 -8.45 -17.04 0.17
N VAL A 479 -8.89 -17.26 -1.08
CA VAL A 479 -9.15 -18.60 -1.59
C VAL A 479 -7.83 -19.37 -1.70
N VAL A 480 -7.75 -20.53 -1.05
CA VAL A 480 -6.67 -21.50 -1.24
C VAL A 480 -7.04 -22.42 -2.39
N ARG A 481 -8.16 -23.13 -2.25
CA ARG A 481 -8.69 -24.07 -3.25
C ARG A 481 -10.16 -24.40 -2.99
N TYR A 482 -10.87 -24.88 -4.00
CA TYR A 482 -12.16 -25.51 -3.78
C TYR A 482 -11.97 -26.93 -3.24
N ARG A 483 -12.95 -27.39 -2.44
CA ARG A 483 -12.93 -28.67 -1.73
C ARG A 483 -14.01 -29.60 -2.28
N PRO A 484 -13.84 -30.18 -3.48
CA PRO A 484 -14.80 -31.12 -4.03
C PRO A 484 -14.89 -32.41 -3.19
N ASP A 485 -13.91 -32.63 -2.32
CA ASP A 485 -13.86 -33.70 -1.33
C ASP A 485 -14.72 -33.44 -0.08
N LYS A 486 -15.30 -32.24 0.08
CA LYS A 486 -16.14 -31.88 1.23
C LYS A 486 -17.55 -31.48 0.80
N THR A 487 -18.52 -31.95 1.56
CA THR A 487 -19.92 -31.50 1.49
C THR A 487 -20.13 -30.25 2.34
N PRO A 488 -21.19 -29.45 2.09
CA PRO A 488 -21.54 -28.30 2.95
C PRO A 488 -21.75 -28.67 4.42
N ALA A 489 -22.15 -29.92 4.71
CA ALA A 489 -22.30 -30.43 6.06
C ALA A 489 -20.93 -30.67 6.75
N GLU A 490 -19.82 -30.72 6.02
CA GLU A 490 -18.46 -30.87 6.54
C GLU A 490 -17.68 -29.54 6.57
N ALA A 491 -18.34 -28.44 6.19
CA ALA A 491 -17.80 -27.09 6.35
C ALA A 491 -17.71 -26.73 7.85
N ASP A 492 -16.76 -25.85 8.15
CA ASP A 492 -16.54 -25.36 9.51
C ASP A 492 -17.72 -24.51 10.00
N THR A 493 -17.98 -24.58 11.30
CA THR A 493 -19.13 -23.90 11.92
C THR A 493 -18.84 -22.44 12.20
N ILE A 494 -19.89 -21.66 12.47
CA ILE A 494 -19.74 -20.30 12.97
C ILE A 494 -18.94 -20.24 14.29
N ASP A 495 -18.97 -21.30 15.10
CA ASP A 495 -18.18 -21.41 16.33
C ASP A 495 -16.69 -21.57 16.04
N THR A 496 -16.32 -22.33 15.00
CA THR A 496 -14.94 -22.38 14.50
C THR A 496 -14.48 -20.99 14.05
N VAL A 497 -15.33 -20.20 13.40
CA VAL A 497 -14.99 -18.81 13.05
C VAL A 497 -14.84 -17.95 14.31
N ARG A 498 -15.69 -18.15 15.32
CA ARG A 498 -15.66 -17.40 16.58
C ARG A 498 -14.39 -17.68 17.39
N SER A 499 -13.88 -18.91 17.38
CA SER A 499 -12.63 -19.24 18.08
C SER A 499 -11.40 -18.53 17.50
N LEU A 500 -11.52 -17.99 16.27
CA LEU A 500 -10.49 -17.16 15.62
C LEU A 500 -10.58 -15.67 15.98
N LEU A 501 -11.51 -15.26 16.87
CA LEU A 501 -11.51 -13.92 17.43
C LEU A 501 -10.27 -13.71 18.30
N ARG A 502 -9.48 -12.68 17.97
CA ARG A 502 -8.37 -12.27 18.83
C ARG A 502 -8.94 -11.46 20.01
N GLY A 503 -8.79 -11.99 21.23
CA GLY A 503 -8.90 -11.19 22.45
C GLY A 503 -10.22 -11.26 23.24
N ASP A 504 -11.00 -12.35 23.16
CA ASP A 504 -12.16 -12.52 24.06
C ASP A 504 -12.18 -13.89 24.74
N ARG A 505 -11.14 -14.13 25.56
CA ARG A 505 -11.17 -15.17 26.62
C ARG A 505 -11.60 -14.56 27.97
N SER A 506 -12.39 -13.49 27.95
CA SER A 506 -13.14 -13.01 29.11
C SER A 506 -14.56 -13.56 29.06
N GLY A 507 -14.75 -14.82 29.46
CA GLY A 507 -16.09 -15.41 29.46
C GLY A 507 -16.25 -16.85 29.94
N GLU A 508 -15.20 -17.51 30.45
CA GLU A 508 -15.35 -18.80 31.14
C GLU A 508 -14.74 -18.70 32.54
N GLU A 509 -15.49 -18.06 33.43
CA GLU A 509 -15.55 -18.39 34.85
C GLU A 509 -16.84 -17.76 35.41
N GLY A 510 -17.89 -18.57 35.45
CA GLY A 510 -19.18 -18.31 36.08
C GLY A 510 -19.77 -19.62 36.56
#